data_AF-A0A392MH61-F1
#
_entry.id   AF-A0A392MH61-F1
#
_cell.length_a   1.000
_cell.length_b   1.000
_cell.length_c   1.000
_cell.angle_alpha   90.00
_cell.angle_beta   90.00
_cell.angle_gamma   90.00
#
_symmetry.space_group_name_H-M   'P 1'
#
loop_
_entity.id
_entity.type
_entity.pdbx_description
1 polymer ?
#
loop_
_entity_poly.entity_id
_entity_poly.type
_entity_poly.pdbx_seq_one_letter_code
_entity_poly.pdbx_strand_id
1 'polypeptide(L)'
;KAAVGAPNVLGDCPFSQRALLTLEEKKIPYNIHLIDISNKPQWFLEVNPEGKVPVIKFDDKWVPDSDVIVGILEDKYPEPPLATPTEFASVYDPLFLSF
;
A
#
# COMPACT_ATOMS: atom_id res chain seq x y z
N LYS A 1 -7.05 1.75 3.50
CA LYS A 1 -8.08 1.30 4.48
C LYS A 1 -8.93 2.50 4.86
N ALA A 2 -10.25 2.37 4.90
CA ALA A 2 -11.12 3.41 5.46
C ALA A 2 -11.16 3.32 7.00
N ALA A 3 -11.42 4.42 7.69
CA ALA A 3 -11.59 4.42 9.14
C ALA A 3 -12.86 3.67 9.56
N VAL A 4 -12.80 2.94 10.67
CA VAL A 4 -13.95 2.17 11.19
C VAL A 4 -15.07 3.15 11.56
N GLY A 5 -16.26 2.94 10.99
CA GLY A 5 -17.42 3.82 11.20
C GLY A 5 -17.38 5.14 10.42
N ALA A 6 -16.33 5.40 9.66
CA ALA A 6 -16.18 6.61 8.83
C ALA A 6 -15.57 6.25 7.45
N PRO A 7 -16.37 5.69 6.52
CA PRO A 7 -15.87 5.10 5.26
C PRO A 7 -15.21 6.12 4.31
N ASN A 8 -15.47 7.41 4.49
CA ASN A 8 -14.88 8.49 3.70
C ASN A 8 -13.61 9.10 4.34
N VAL A 9 -13.12 8.52 5.43
CA VAL A 9 -11.94 8.99 6.15
C VAL A 9 -10.84 7.94 6.04
N LEU A 10 -9.58 8.40 5.88
CA LEU A 10 -8.42 7.52 5.85
C LEU A 10 -8.28 6.79 7.20
N GLY A 11 -8.15 5.47 7.13
CA GLY A 11 -7.99 4.61 8.31
C GLY A 11 -6.54 4.38 8.72
N ASP A 12 -6.37 3.41 9.60
CA ASP A 12 -5.18 3.13 10.41
C ASP A 12 -4.33 1.96 9.88
N CYS A 13 -4.32 1.69 8.57
CA CYS A 13 -3.52 0.58 8.04
C CYS A 13 -2.07 1.03 7.78
N PRO A 14 -1.07 0.53 8.54
CA PRO A 14 0.31 0.93 8.36
C PRO A 14 0.87 0.48 6.99
N PHE A 15 0.44 -0.68 6.50
CA PHE A 15 0.81 -1.17 5.16
C PHE A 15 0.27 -0.26 4.04
N SER A 16 -0.96 0.25 4.18
CA SER A 16 -1.50 1.24 3.24
C SER A 16 -0.74 2.57 3.33
N GLN A 17 -0.40 3.00 4.55
CA GLN A 17 0.36 4.22 4.77
C GLN A 17 1.76 4.14 4.16
N ARG A 18 2.44 2.99 4.25
CA ARG A 18 3.73 2.75 3.58
C ARG A 18 3.64 3.03 2.08
N ALA A 19 2.67 2.43 1.39
CA ALA A 19 2.47 2.64 -0.04
C ALA A 19 2.13 4.11 -0.37
N LEU A 20 1.30 4.77 0.43
CA LEU A 20 0.96 6.18 0.26
C LEU A 20 2.20 7.08 0.42
N LEU A 21 3.01 6.86 1.46
CA LEU A 21 4.24 7.63 1.68
C LEU A 21 5.21 7.47 0.50
N THR A 22 5.40 6.26 -0.01
CA THR A 22 6.24 6.04 -1.19
C THR A 22 5.74 6.79 -2.42
N LEU A 23 4.41 6.82 -2.66
CA LEU A 23 3.82 7.58 -3.76
C LEU A 23 4.02 9.09 -3.60
N GLU A 24 3.81 9.61 -2.39
CA GLU A 24 3.99 11.04 -2.06
C GLU A 24 5.44 11.49 -2.19
N GLU A 25 6.39 10.74 -1.60
CA GLU A 25 7.83 11.06 -1.66
C GLU A 25 8.35 11.04 -3.10
N LYS A 26 7.86 10.09 -3.91
CA LYS A 26 8.17 10.03 -5.34
C LYS A 26 7.36 10.99 -6.20
N LYS A 27 6.41 11.74 -5.61
CA LYS A 27 5.54 12.71 -6.29
C LYS A 27 4.77 12.10 -7.48
N ILE A 28 4.38 10.84 -7.34
CA ILE A 28 3.64 10.11 -8.37
C ILE A 28 2.17 10.48 -8.21
N PRO A 29 1.45 10.94 -9.26
CA PRO A 29 0.02 11.16 -9.18
C PRO A 29 -0.75 9.85 -9.02
N TYR A 30 -1.73 9.81 -8.11
CA TYR A 30 -2.54 8.62 -7.85
C TYR A 30 -3.97 8.99 -7.42
N ASN A 31 -4.87 8.02 -7.50
CA ASN A 31 -6.23 8.12 -6.95
C ASN A 31 -6.40 7.14 -5.79
N ILE A 32 -7.00 7.60 -4.69
CA ILE A 32 -7.29 6.77 -3.53
C ILE A 32 -8.70 6.20 -3.63
N HIS A 33 -8.81 4.89 -3.49
CA HIS A 33 -10.08 4.23 -3.19
C HIS A 33 -10.08 3.77 -1.73
N LEU A 34 -10.88 4.43 -0.90
CA LEU A 34 -11.06 4.04 0.50
C LEU A 34 -11.95 2.80 0.58
N ILE A 35 -11.37 1.70 1.07
CA ILE A 35 -12.07 0.44 1.28
C ILE A 35 -12.43 0.27 2.75
N ASP A 36 -13.73 0.20 3.03
CA ASP A 36 -14.25 -0.29 4.30
C ASP A 36 -14.05 -1.82 4.37
N ILE A 37 -13.22 -2.26 5.30
CA ILE A 37 -12.85 -3.68 5.45
C ILE A 37 -13.97 -4.49 6.11
N SER A 38 -14.86 -3.83 6.86
CA SER A 38 -16.04 -4.45 7.46
C SER A 38 -17.16 -4.65 6.44
N ASN A 39 -17.18 -3.86 5.36
CA ASN A 39 -18.15 -3.95 4.28
C ASN A 39 -17.47 -3.79 2.91
N LYS A 40 -16.74 -4.83 2.50
CA LYS A 40 -15.91 -4.79 1.28
C LYS A 40 -16.80 -4.73 0.04
N PRO A 41 -16.58 -3.77 -0.88
CA PRO A 41 -17.36 -3.68 -2.10
C PRO A 41 -17.04 -4.85 -3.04
N GLN A 42 -18.04 -5.31 -3.79
CA GLN A 42 -17.90 -6.49 -4.65
C GLN A 42 -16.78 -6.37 -5.69
N TRP A 43 -16.68 -5.22 -6.36
CA TRP A 43 -15.62 -4.96 -7.35
C TRP A 43 -14.21 -5.12 -6.77
N PHE A 44 -14.02 -4.82 -5.48
CA PHE A 44 -12.73 -4.95 -4.82
C PHE A 44 -12.36 -6.42 -4.60
N LEU A 45 -13.35 -7.26 -4.26
CA LEU A 45 -13.14 -8.69 -4.10
C LEU A 45 -12.93 -9.41 -5.43
N GLU A 46 -13.51 -8.91 -6.51
CA GLU A 46 -13.28 -9.43 -7.87
C GLU A 46 -11.82 -9.24 -8.30
N VAL A 47 -11.21 -8.10 -7.95
CA VAL A 47 -9.82 -7.79 -8.32
C VAL A 47 -8.80 -8.27 -7.28
N ASN A 48 -9.22 -8.44 -6.03
CA ASN A 48 -8.40 -8.95 -4.93
C ASN A 48 -9.23 -9.88 -4.02
N PRO A 49 -9.33 -11.18 -4.34
CA PRO A 49 -10.15 -12.14 -3.60
C PRO A 49 -9.77 -12.29 -2.12
N GLU A 50 -8.52 -12.02 -1.74
CA GLU A 50 -8.09 -12.01 -0.34
C GLU A 50 -8.74 -10.86 0.46
N GLY A 51 -9.18 -9.81 -0.22
CA GLY A 51 -9.83 -8.65 0.39
C GLY A 51 -8.94 -7.93 1.42
N LYS A 52 -7.61 -7.99 1.23
CA LYS A 52 -6.60 -7.30 2.05
C LYS A 52 -6.20 -5.97 1.39
N VAL A 53 -5.71 -5.03 2.19
CA VAL A 53 -5.19 -3.75 1.72
C VAL A 53 -3.75 -3.56 2.21
N PRO A 54 -2.88 -2.84 1.49
CA PRO A 54 -3.16 -2.12 0.24
C PRO A 54 -3.20 -3.02 -1.01
N VAL A 55 -3.80 -2.47 -2.06
CA VAL A 55 -3.72 -2.96 -3.44
C VAL A 55 -3.57 -1.73 -4.34
N ILE A 56 -2.66 -1.79 -5.30
CA ILE A 56 -2.47 -0.74 -6.31
C ILE A 56 -2.73 -1.30 -7.70
N LYS A 57 -3.15 -0.44 -8.63
CA LYS A 57 -3.37 -0.81 -10.04
C LYS A 57 -2.27 -0.21 -10.90
N PHE A 58 -1.46 -1.04 -11.54
CA PHE A 58 -0.46 -0.64 -12.54
C PHE A 58 -0.84 -1.21 -13.89
N ASP A 59 -0.97 -0.37 -14.92
CA ASP A 59 -1.16 -0.81 -16.32
C ASP A 59 -2.23 -1.93 -16.44
N ASP A 60 -3.37 -1.72 -15.77
CA ASP A 60 -4.51 -2.65 -15.65
C ASP A 60 -4.36 -3.90 -14.77
N LYS A 61 -3.19 -4.12 -14.16
CA LYS A 61 -2.96 -5.19 -13.20
C LYS A 61 -3.05 -4.71 -11.76
N TRP A 62 -3.84 -5.41 -10.95
CA TRP A 62 -3.91 -5.19 -9.51
C TRP A 62 -2.80 -5.96 -8.80
N VAL A 63 -2.08 -5.27 -7.93
CA VAL A 63 -0.95 -5.81 -7.16
C VAL A 63 -1.22 -5.61 -5.67
N PRO A 64 -1.41 -6.69 -4.90
CA PRO A 64 -1.48 -6.62 -3.44
C PRO A 64 -0.06 -6.61 -2.83
N ASP A 65 -0.01 -6.58 -1.50
CA ASP A 65 1.22 -6.62 -0.69
C ASP A 65 2.05 -5.33 -0.77
N SER A 66 2.16 -4.63 0.36
CA SER A 66 2.87 -3.37 0.39
C SER A 66 4.36 -3.50 0.08
N ASP A 67 5.02 -4.65 0.28
CA ASP A 67 6.47 -4.81 0.01
C ASP A 67 6.70 -4.91 -1.49
N VAL A 68 5.85 -5.70 -2.15
CA VAL A 68 5.83 -5.83 -3.60
C VAL A 68 5.48 -4.49 -4.25
N ILE A 69 4.48 -3.78 -3.71
CA ILE A 69 4.06 -2.46 -4.23
C ILE A 69 5.22 -1.46 -4.20
N VAL A 70 5.90 -1.28 -3.06
CA VAL A 70 6.98 -0.30 -2.98
C VAL A 70 8.20 -0.71 -3.82
N GLY A 71 8.48 -2.01 -3.94
CA GLY A 71 9.51 -2.51 -4.84
C GLY A 71 9.22 -2.15 -6.31
N ILE A 72 7.99 -2.38 -6.77
CA ILE A 72 7.58 -2.00 -8.13
C ILE A 72 7.64 -0.48 -8.34
N LEU A 73 7.24 0.31 -7.33
CA LEU A 73 7.35 1.77 -7.40
C LEU A 73 8.80 2.24 -7.49
N GLU A 74 9.72 1.59 -6.77
CA GLU A 74 11.16 1.86 -6.86
C GLU A 74 11.70 1.54 -8.26
N ASP A 75 11.35 0.38 -8.82
CA ASP A 75 11.79 -0.04 -10.15
C ASP A 75 11.24 0.86 -11.26
N LYS A 76 9.95 1.24 -11.20
CA LYS A 76 9.28 2.05 -12.22
C LYS A 76 9.61 3.55 -12.11
N TYR A 77 9.90 4.02 -10.91
CA TYR A 77 10.19 5.43 -10.60
C TYR A 77 11.43 5.53 -9.71
N PRO A 78 12.64 5.39 -10.29
CA PRO A 78 13.89 5.28 -9.52
C PRO A 78 14.29 6.57 -8.80
N GLU A 79 13.69 7.71 -9.14
CA GLU A 79 14.04 9.02 -8.55
C GLU A 79 12.87 9.65 -7.79
N PRO A 80 13.06 10.12 -6.54
CA PRO A 80 14.25 9.91 -5.72
C PRO A 80 14.39 8.45 -5.27
N PRO A 81 15.62 7.93 -5.06
CA PRO A 81 15.83 6.58 -4.57
C PRO A 81 15.38 6.46 -3.12
N LEU A 82 14.51 5.49 -2.83
CA LEU A 82 14.00 5.21 -1.49
C LEU A 82 14.41 3.81 -1.00
N ALA A 83 15.12 3.04 -1.82
CA ALA A 83 15.65 1.75 -1.42
C ALA A 83 16.60 1.86 -0.21
N THR A 84 16.28 1.11 0.84
CA THR A 84 17.14 0.98 2.01
C THR A 84 18.39 0.17 1.64
N PRO A 85 19.62 0.63 1.98
CA PRO A 85 20.81 -0.19 1.83
C PRO A 85 20.66 -1.53 2.55
N THR A 86 21.16 -2.62 1.96
CA THR A 86 20.93 -4.00 2.41
C THR A 86 21.32 -4.21 3.88
N GLU A 87 22.39 -3.55 4.34
CA GLU A 87 22.86 -3.57 5.73
C GLU A 87 21.83 -3.03 6.75
N PHE A 88 20.84 -2.26 6.30
CA PHE A 88 19.80 -1.68 7.15
C PHE A 88 18.40 -2.25 6.91
N ALA A 89 18.24 -3.15 5.92
CA ALA A 89 16.92 -3.62 5.46
C ALA A 89 16.11 -4.34 6.55
N SER A 90 16.77 -5.11 7.43
CA SER A 90 16.12 -5.89 8.50
C SER A 90 16.24 -5.26 9.88
N VAL A 91 16.79 -4.04 10.00
CA VAL A 91 16.94 -3.33 11.28
C VAL A 91 15.58 -3.16 11.97
N TYR A 92 14.50 -3.07 11.19
CA TYR A 92 13.14 -2.85 11.67
C TYR A 92 12.21 -4.05 11.52
N ASP A 93 12.66 -5.19 10.97
CA ASP A 93 11.85 -6.42 10.88
C ASP A 93 11.23 -6.83 12.23
N PRO A 94 11.95 -6.74 13.38
CA PRO A 94 11.36 -7.07 14.68
C PRO A 94 10.23 -6.13 15.11
N LEU A 95 10.15 -4.91 14.56
CA LEU A 95 9.13 -3.90 14.90
C LEU A 95 7.84 -4.06 14.07
N PHE A 96 7.92 -4.67 12.88
CA PHE A 96 6.75 -4.92 12.03
C PHE A 96 6.08 -6.27 12.34
N LEU A 97 6.81 -7.24 12.88
CA LEU A 97 6.26 -8.54 13.31
C LEU A 97 5.46 -8.48 14.64
N SER A 98 5.46 -7.33 15.33
CA SER A 98 4.80 -7.16 16.63
C SER A 98 3.40 -6.54 16.58
N PHE A 99 2.82 -6.33 15.39
CA PHE A 99 1.47 -5.77 15.21
C PHE A 99 0.56 -6.69 14.41
#